data_AF-A0A0R3D1R4-F1
#
_entry.id   AF-A0A0R3D1R4-F1
#
_cell.length_a   1.000
_cell.length_b   1.000
_cell.length_c   1.000
_cell.angle_alpha   90.00
_cell.angle_beta   90.00
_cell.angle_gamma   90.00
#
_symmetry.space_group_name_H-M   'P 1'
#
loop_
_entity.id
_entity.type
_entity.pdbx_description
1 polymer ?
#
loop_
_entity_poly.entity_id
_entity_poly.type
_entity_poly.pdbx_seq_one_letter_code
_entity_poly.pdbx_strand_id
1 'polypeptide(L)' 'MNKTNGLRPDDFPIEADKDRLKTHKGEPVASAETEQIADEIADRLNEQAHREEQDRWSA' A
#
# COMPACT_ATOMS: atom_id res chain seq x y z
N MET A 1 -9.31 -16.35 -11.95
CA MET A 1 -7.94 -16.08 -11.47
C MET A 1 -7.95 -14.73 -10.79
N ASN A 2 -7.97 -14.73 -9.46
CA ASN A 2 -8.02 -13.52 -8.66
C ASN A 2 -6.60 -12.95 -8.69
N LYS A 3 -6.40 -11.75 -9.25
CA LYS A 3 -5.10 -11.07 -9.23
C LYS A 3 -4.76 -10.69 -7.80
N THR A 4 -4.29 -11.67 -7.01
CA THR A 4 -3.40 -11.44 -5.87
C THR A 4 -2.02 -11.09 -6.43
N ASN A 5 -1.91 -9.99 -7.17
CA ASN A 5 -0.61 -9.37 -7.34
C ASN A 5 -0.38 -8.61 -6.04
N GLY A 6 0.36 -9.22 -5.12
CA GLY A 6 0.81 -8.53 -3.92
C GLY A 6 1.45 -7.19 -4.29
N LEU A 7 1.21 -6.18 -3.46
CA LEU A 7 1.82 -4.87 -3.60
C LEU A 7 3.35 -5.01 -3.71
N ARG A 8 3.95 -4.40 -4.73
CA ARG A 8 5.40 -4.41 -4.90
C ARG A 8 6.00 -3.24 -4.13
N PRO A 9 7.30 -3.29 -3.76
CA PRO A 9 7.98 -2.16 -3.12
C PRO A 9 7.87 -0.85 -3.93
N ASP A 10 7.85 -0.94 -5.26
CA ASP A 10 7.73 0.19 -6.19
C ASP A 10 6.30 0.79 -6.27
N ASP A 11 5.31 0.13 -5.66
CA ASP A 11 3.95 0.66 -5.54
C ASP A 11 3.81 1.60 -4.32
N PHE A 12 4.80 1.63 -3.41
CA PHE A 12 4.82 2.50 -2.23
C PHE A 12 5.40 3.90 -2.53
N PRO A 13 5.00 4.95 -1.79
CA PRO A 13 3.99 4.93 -0.74
C PRO A 13 2.57 4.77 -1.29
N ILE A 14 1.73 4.08 -0.52
CA ILE A 14 0.30 3.96 -0.75
C ILE A 14 -0.39 5.17 -0.10
N GLU A 15 -1.29 5.80 -0.84
CA GLU A 15 -2.11 6.91 -0.42
C GLU A 15 -3.57 6.46 -0.28
N ALA A 16 -4.25 6.92 0.77
CA ALA A 16 -5.69 6.79 0.89
C ALA A 16 -6.39 7.88 0.07
N ASP A 17 -7.31 7.46 -0.78
CA ASP A 17 -8.21 8.30 -1.58
C ASP A 17 -9.64 7.93 -1.25
N LYS A 18 -10.21 8.59 -0.22
CA LYS A 18 -11.53 8.26 0.32
C LYS A 18 -11.61 6.77 0.66
N ASP A 19 -12.54 6.03 0.08
CA ASP A 19 -12.69 4.59 0.29
C ASP A 19 -11.66 3.73 -0.47
N ARG A 20 -10.64 4.31 -1.10
CA ARG A 20 -9.73 3.58 -2.00
C ARG A 20 -8.29 3.78 -1.62
N LEU A 21 -7.46 2.77 -1.88
CA LEU A 21 -6.02 2.87 -1.76
C LEU A 21 -5.41 2.95 -3.15
N LYS A 22 -4.56 3.94 -3.36
CA LYS A 22 -3.83 4.16 -4.61
C LYS A 22 -2.33 4.26 -4.34
N THR A 23 -1.51 3.89 -5.31
CA THR A 23 -0.07 4.15 -5.25
C THR A 23 0.20 5.62 -5.49
N HIS A 24 1.42 6.08 -5.18
CA HIS A 24 1.94 7.40 -5.59
C HIS A 24 1.89 7.63 -7.13
N LYS A 25 1.72 6.56 -7.93
CA LYS A 25 1.56 6.62 -9.39
C LYS A 25 0.10 6.86 -9.80
N GLY A 26 -0.81 6.90 -8.84
CA GLY A 26 -2.25 7.01 -9.06
C GLY A 26 -2.92 5.69 -9.46
N GLU A 27 -2.24 4.56 -9.35
CA GLU A 27 -2.83 3.25 -9.65
C GLU A 27 -3.65 2.75 -8.45
N PRO A 28 -4.95 2.42 -8.62
CA PRO A 28 -5.77 1.89 -7.54
C PRO A 28 -5.37 0.45 -7.24
N VAL A 29 -4.96 0.20 -5.99
CA VAL A 29 -4.46 -1.11 -5.55
C VAL A 29 -5.46 -1.87 -4.70
N ALA A 30 -6.29 -1.15 -3.94
CA ALA A 30 -7.30 -1.74 -3.08
C ALA A 30 -8.43 -0.75 -2.84
N SER A 31 -9.51 -1.27 -2.24
CA SER A 31 -10.64 -0.46 -1.79
C SER A 31 -10.99 -0.92 -0.38
N ALA A 32 -11.29 0.04 0.47
CA ALA A 32 -11.70 -0.12 1.85
C ALA A 32 -13.21 0.16 1.94
N GLU A 33 -13.80 -0.22 3.06
CA GLU A 33 -15.22 0.04 3.32
C GLU A 33 -15.46 1.52 3.67
N THR A 34 -14.47 2.18 4.29
CA THR A 34 -14.55 3.59 4.68
C THR A 34 -13.21 4.29 4.50
N GLU A 35 -13.23 5.61 4.47
CA GLU A 35 -12.02 6.44 4.38
C GLU A 35 -11.06 6.21 5.56
N GLN A 36 -11.60 6.07 6.77
CA GLN A 36 -10.78 5.78 7.96
C GLN A 36 -10.05 4.44 7.81
N ILE A 37 -10.73 3.40 7.32
CA ILE A 37 -10.12 2.09 7.09
C ILE A 37 -9.08 2.18 5.96
N ALA A 38 -9.33 2.95 4.91
CA ALA A 38 -8.35 3.16 3.83
C ALA A 38 -7.07 3.82 4.37
N ASP A 39 -7.20 4.83 5.22
CA ASP A 39 -6.09 5.54 5.85
C ASP A 39 -5.29 4.61 6.78
N GLU A 40 -5.96 3.88 7.67
CA GLU A 40 -5.32 2.90 8.55
C GLU A 40 -4.60 1.79 7.77
N ILE A 41 -5.18 1.32 6.65
CA ILE A 41 -4.54 0.32 5.80
C ILE A 41 -3.33 0.92 5.06
N ALA A 42 -3.44 2.16 4.56
CA ALA A 42 -2.34 2.83 3.86
C ALA A 42 -1.14 3.01 4.79
N ASP A 43 -1.36 3.51 6.00
CA ASP A 43 -0.33 3.70 7.02
C ASP A 43 0.37 2.38 7.37
N ARG A 44 -0.41 1.32 7.66
CA ARG A 44 0.12 -0.01 7.96
C ARG A 44 0.93 -0.61 6.82
N LEU A 45 0.44 -0.48 5.59
CA LEU A 45 1.13 -0.97 4.40
C LEU A 45 2.46 -0.22 4.20
N ASN A 46 2.44 1.11 4.34
CA ASN A 46 3.64 1.94 4.24
C ASN A 46 4.68 1.59 5.31
N GLU A 47 4.26 1.38 6.56
CA GLU A 47 5.17 0.97 7.64
C GLU A 47 5.81 -0.39 7.35
N GLN A 48 5.03 -1.37 6.88
CA GLN A 48 5.54 -2.69 6.57
C GLN A 48 6.56 -2.63 5.42
N ALA A 49 6.23 -1.92 4.33
CA ALA A 49 7.14 -1.75 3.20
C ALA A 49 8.44 -1.05 3.58
N HIS A 50 8.37 -0.02 4.43
CA HIS A 50 9.56 0.66 4.95
C HIS A 50 10.46 -0.29 5.75
N ARG A 51 9.88 -1.25 6.50
CA ARG A 51 10.64 -2.27 7.24
C ARG A 51 11.28 -3.31 6.31
N GLU A 52 10.56 -3.76 5.29
CA GLU A 52 11.05 -4.72 4.29
C GLU A 52 12.18 -4.14 3.42
N GLU A 53 12.14 -2.84 3.12
CA GLU A 53 13.22 -2.17 2.38
C GLU A 53 14.52 -2.07 3.21
N GLN A 54 14.43 -1.83 4.52
CA GLN A 54 15.62 -1.83 5.39
C GLN A 54 16.27 -3.21 5.53
N ASP A 55 15.48 -4.29 5.47
CA ASP A 55 16.02 -5.66 5.44
C ASP A 55 16.77 -5.94 4.12
N ARG A 56 16.25 -5.44 2.99
CA ARG A 56 16.89 -5.54 1.67
C ARG A 56 18.17 -4.72 1.51
N TRP A 57 18.40 -3.69 2.32
CA TRP A 57 19.65 -2.91 2.33
C TRP A 57 20.66 -3.40 3.37
N SER A 58 20.33 -4.44 4.13
CA SER A 58 21.26 -5.09 5.07
C SER A 58 22.05 -6.25 4.44
N ALA A 59 21.92 -6.48 3.12
CA ALA A 59 22.64 -7.51 2.35
C ALA A 59 23.66 -6.90 1.38
#